data_AF-A0A4S4CC48-F1
#
_entry.id   AF-A0A4S4CC48-F1
#
_cell.length_a   1.000
_cell.length_b   1.000
_cell.length_c   1.000
_cell.angle_alpha   90.00
_cell.angle_beta   90.00
_cell.angle_gamma   90.00
#
_symmetry.space_group_name_H-M   'P 1'
#
loop_
_entity.id
_entity.type
_entity.pdbx_description
1 polymer ?
#
loop_
_entity_poly.entity_id
_entity_poly.type
_entity_poly.pdbx_seq_one_letter_code
_entity_poly.pdbx_strand_id
1 'polypeptide(L)'
;MPAFDVLAADEEGRTLPIQVKASNSEQWRSSADLWLELSVSKGKQRSRGFKAITHPQLIYVFISLKSNSSSNDRFFILDKTVLQKILAESYITYMEERAWVRPRNPKSFDCRLSISQIEAFEDNWKLIANRLRQVPDPAE
;
A
#
# COMPACT_ATOMS: atom_id res chain seq x y z
N MET A 1 4.96 17.43 -2.37
CA MET A 1 4.52 16.61 -3.53
C MET A 1 3.16 16.01 -3.23
N PRO A 2 2.29 15.84 -4.23
CA PRO A 2 1.00 15.17 -4.07
C PRO A 2 1.17 13.72 -3.60
N ALA A 3 0.15 13.19 -2.93
CA ALA A 3 0.15 11.82 -2.40
C ALA A 3 -0.26 10.75 -3.44
N PHE A 4 -0.35 11.13 -4.73
CA PHE A 4 -0.77 10.30 -5.85
C PHE A 4 0.14 10.57 -7.06
N ASP A 5 0.16 9.65 -8.02
CA ASP A 5 1.00 9.75 -9.23
C ASP A 5 0.17 10.00 -10.50
N VAL A 6 -1.07 9.49 -10.56
CA VAL A 6 -1.95 9.57 -11.75
C VAL A 6 -3.35 10.04 -11.35
N LEU A 7 -4.02 10.76 -12.26
CA LEU A 7 -5.47 11.00 -12.21
C LEU A 7 -6.15 10.11 -13.26
N ALA A 8 -7.02 9.21 -12.82
CA ALA A 8 -7.95 8.54 -13.70
C ALA A 8 -9.14 9.47 -13.96
N ALA A 9 -9.65 9.46 -15.19
CA ALA A 9 -10.85 10.19 -15.57
C ALA A 9 -11.82 9.25 -16.30
N ASP A 10 -13.12 9.48 -16.17
CA ASP A 10 -14.14 8.84 -17.00
C ASP A 10 -14.68 9.78 -18.08
N GLU A 11 -15.66 9.29 -18.85
CA GLU A 11 -16.26 10.00 -19.99
C GLU A 11 -17.04 11.24 -19.53
N GLU A 12 -17.55 11.24 -18.30
CA GLU A 12 -18.22 12.38 -17.67
C GLU A 12 -17.24 13.40 -17.07
N GLY A 13 -15.93 13.16 -17.18
CA GLY A 13 -14.89 14.06 -16.68
C GLY A 13 -14.70 14.02 -15.17
N ARG A 14 -15.30 13.06 -14.46
CA ARG A 14 -15.01 12.81 -13.04
C ARG A 14 -13.59 12.31 -12.92
N THR A 15 -12.86 12.78 -11.90
CA THR A 15 -11.45 12.39 -11.70
C THR A 15 -11.21 11.71 -10.37
N LEU A 16 -10.24 10.79 -10.36
CA LEU A 16 -9.84 10.06 -9.17
C LEU A 16 -8.30 9.98 -9.07
N PRO A 17 -7.68 10.47 -7.98
CA PRO A 17 -6.26 10.31 -7.75
C PRO A 17 -5.91 8.86 -7.40
N ILE A 18 -4.82 8.37 -8.01
CA ILE A 18 -4.31 7.01 -7.84
C ILE A 18 -2.80 7.07 -7.56
N GLN A 19 -2.35 6.34 -6.54
CA GLN A 19 -0.93 6.09 -6.30
C GLN A 19 -0.51 4.82 -7.04
N VAL A 20 0.62 4.86 -7.74
CA VAL A 20 1.16 3.72 -8.50
C VAL A 20 2.49 3.27 -7.90
N LYS A 21 2.70 1.95 -7.84
CA LYS A 21 3.97 1.34 -7.40
C LYS A 21 4.32 0.16 -8.29
N ALA A 22 5.32 0.33 -9.15
CA ALA A 22 5.81 -0.72 -10.03
C ALA A 22 7.09 -1.36 -9.47
N SER A 23 7.26 -2.67 -9.68
CA SER A 23 8.44 -3.44 -9.24
C SER A 23 8.68 -4.62 -10.19
N ASN A 24 9.95 -4.87 -10.53
CA ASN A 24 10.38 -6.10 -11.22
C ASN A 24 10.55 -7.28 -10.25
N SER A 25 10.21 -7.10 -8.97
CA SER A 25 10.26 -8.15 -7.96
C SER A 25 8.85 -8.46 -7.44
N GLU A 26 8.72 -9.56 -6.72
CA GLU A 26 7.44 -9.98 -6.11
C GLU A 26 7.11 -9.20 -4.81
N GLN A 27 7.88 -8.15 -4.52
CA GLN A 27 7.74 -7.36 -3.32
C GLN A 27 7.88 -5.86 -3.60
N TRP A 28 7.18 -5.04 -2.81
CA TRP A 28 7.34 -3.60 -2.79
C TRP A 28 7.87 -3.16 -1.44
N ARG A 29 8.95 -2.37 -1.46
CA ARG A 29 9.53 -1.78 -0.26
C ARG A 29 8.59 -0.72 0.31
N SER A 30 8.47 -0.72 1.64
CA SER A 30 7.72 0.24 2.42
C SER A 30 8.42 0.48 3.76
N SER A 31 7.85 1.35 4.59
CA SER A 31 8.35 1.60 5.94
C SER A 31 7.21 1.50 6.94
N ALA A 32 7.41 0.76 8.02
CA ALA A 32 6.37 0.41 8.97
C ALA A 32 5.83 1.64 9.73
N ASP A 33 6.64 2.69 9.91
CA ASP A 33 6.26 3.96 10.55
C ASP A 33 5.33 4.85 9.69
N LEU A 34 5.08 4.45 8.43
CA LEU A 34 3.99 5.02 7.63
C LEU A 34 2.63 4.46 8.04
N TRP A 35 2.59 3.28 8.65
CA TRP A 35 1.37 2.51 8.93
C TRP A 35 1.09 2.34 10.42
N LEU A 36 2.15 2.36 11.24
CA LEU A 36 2.13 2.19 12.68
C LEU A 36 2.76 3.39 13.39
N GLU A 37 2.27 3.70 14.58
CA GLU A 37 2.95 4.61 15.51
C GLU A 37 4.10 3.87 16.19
N LEU A 38 5.32 4.04 15.69
CA LEU A 38 6.51 3.34 16.15
C LEU A 38 7.46 4.24 16.93
N SER A 39 8.10 3.67 17.94
CA SER A 39 9.19 4.29 18.69
C SER A 39 10.30 3.30 18.99
N VAL A 40 11.53 3.79 19.16
CA VAL A 40 12.70 2.98 19.50
C VAL A 40 13.23 3.43 20.85
N SER A 41 13.37 2.50 21.81
CA SER A 41 13.94 2.77 23.13
C SER A 41 14.79 1.60 23.59
N LYS A 42 16.02 1.87 24.05
CA LYS A 42 16.97 0.86 24.56
C LYS A 42 17.16 -0.33 23.59
N GLY A 43 17.25 -0.06 22.28
CA GLY A 43 17.43 -1.10 21.25
C GLY A 43 16.19 -1.94 20.94
N LYS A 44 15.04 -1.65 21.55
CA LYS A 44 13.75 -2.29 21.25
C LYS A 44 12.82 -1.32 20.55
N GLN A 45 12.06 -1.83 19.59
CA GLN A 45 10.96 -1.07 19.01
C GLN A 45 9.69 -1.26 19.83
N ARG A 46 8.74 -0.34 19.72
CA ARG A 46 7.41 -0.44 20.31
C ARG A 46 6.39 0.15 19.36
N SER A 47 5.30 -0.56 19.14
CA SER A 47 4.10 -0.04 18.48
C SER A 47 3.14 0.56 19.51
N ARG A 48 2.55 1.70 19.16
CA ARG A 48 1.42 2.32 19.88
C ARG A 48 0.10 2.12 19.13
N GLY A 49 0.09 1.22 18.15
CA GLY A 49 -1.08 0.92 17.31
C GLY A 49 -0.97 1.53 15.91
N PHE A 50 -2.10 1.50 15.20
CA PHE A 50 -2.24 2.05 13.86
C PHE A 50 -2.02 3.55 13.83
N LYS A 51 -1.25 4.01 12.83
CA LYS A 51 -1.07 5.42 12.55
C LYS A 51 -2.32 6.01 11.91
N ALA A 52 -2.68 7.24 12.25
CA ALA A 52 -3.74 7.92 11.50
C ALA A 52 -3.26 8.20 10.06
N ILE A 53 -3.97 7.66 9.07
CA ILE A 53 -3.61 7.84 7.65
C ILE A 53 -4.44 8.94 6.99
N THR A 54 -3.77 9.80 6.22
CA THR A 54 -4.44 10.75 5.33
C THR A 54 -4.97 10.05 4.08
N HIS A 55 -6.14 10.47 3.60
CA HIS A 55 -6.83 9.91 2.43
C HIS A 55 -6.97 8.37 2.51
N PRO A 56 -7.71 7.83 3.49
CA PRO A 56 -7.85 6.38 3.71
C PRO A 56 -8.41 5.62 2.51
N GLN A 57 -9.18 6.31 1.66
CA GLN A 57 -9.79 5.76 0.46
C GLN A 57 -8.98 6.03 -0.82
N LEU A 58 -7.73 6.50 -0.71
CA LEU A 58 -6.82 6.63 -1.84
C LEU A 58 -6.51 5.25 -2.40
N ILE A 59 -6.68 5.08 -3.71
CA ILE A 59 -6.41 3.80 -4.38
C ILE A 59 -4.91 3.68 -4.68
N TYR A 60 -4.37 2.49 -4.41
CA TYR A 60 -3.05 2.07 -4.79
C TYR A 60 -3.16 1.02 -5.91
N VAL A 61 -2.35 1.19 -6.95
CA VAL A 61 -2.12 0.20 -8.00
C VAL A 61 -0.68 -0.29 -7.89
N PHE A 62 -0.52 -1.54 -7.44
CA PHE A 62 0.77 -2.23 -7.42
C PHE A 62 0.92 -3.04 -8.70
N ILE A 63 2.04 -2.83 -9.41
CA ILE A 63 2.33 -3.46 -10.71
C ILE A 63 3.54 -4.36 -10.55
N SER A 64 3.36 -5.66 -10.76
CA SER A 64 4.45 -6.62 -10.85
C SER A 64 4.85 -6.74 -12.32
N LEU A 65 5.98 -6.12 -12.64
CA LEU A 65 6.53 -6.07 -13.99
C LEU A 65 7.23 -7.39 -14.30
N LYS A 66 6.90 -7.98 -15.44
CA LYS A 66 7.57 -9.19 -15.91
C LYS A 66 8.82 -8.82 -16.70
N SER A 67 9.91 -9.53 -16.45
CA SER A 67 11.17 -9.34 -17.18
C SER A 67 11.15 -9.94 -18.58
N ASN A 68 10.19 -10.82 -18.88
CA ASN A 68 10.16 -11.64 -20.08
C ASN A 68 8.86 -11.38 -20.87
N SER A 69 8.97 -11.24 -22.20
CA SER A 69 7.88 -10.84 -23.11
C SER A 69 6.73 -11.84 -23.27
N SER A 70 6.81 -13.02 -22.67
CA SER A 70 5.80 -14.08 -22.79
C SER A 70 4.75 -14.07 -21.70
N SER A 71 4.89 -13.23 -20.68
CA SER A 71 3.93 -13.12 -19.56
C SER A 71 3.49 -11.68 -19.36
N ASN A 72 2.19 -11.48 -19.12
CA ASN A 72 1.63 -10.17 -18.83
C ASN A 72 2.05 -9.68 -17.44
N ASP A 73 2.15 -8.36 -17.31
CA ASP A 73 2.27 -7.69 -16.02
C ASP A 73 1.03 -7.96 -15.17
N ARG A 74 1.21 -8.03 -13.84
CA ARG A 74 0.13 -8.27 -12.88
C ARG A 74 -0.21 -6.98 -12.13
N PHE A 75 -1.49 -6.72 -11.94
CA PHE A 75 -2.00 -5.51 -11.29
C PHE A 75 -2.76 -5.86 -10.02
N PHE A 76 -2.43 -5.22 -8.91
CA PHE A 76 -3.11 -5.41 -7.62
C PHE A 76 -3.66 -4.07 -7.14
N ILE A 77 -4.96 -4.01 -6.89
CA ILE A 77 -5.69 -2.75 -6.74
C ILE A 77 -6.51 -2.76 -5.45
N LEU A 78 -6.10 -1.92 -4.51
CA LEU A 78 -6.67 -1.82 -3.17
C LEU A 78 -6.59 -0.39 -2.65
N ASP A 79 -7.40 -0.06 -1.65
CA ASP A 79 -7.30 1.24 -0.99
C ASP A 79 -6.23 1.26 0.10
N LYS A 80 -5.87 2.48 0.51
CA LYS A 80 -4.85 2.75 1.52
C LYS A 80 -5.18 2.17 2.90
N THR A 81 -6.45 2.02 3.25
CA THR A 81 -6.88 1.46 4.54
C THR A 81 -6.58 -0.03 4.59
N VAL A 82 -6.92 -0.75 3.51
CA VAL A 82 -6.58 -2.16 3.36
C VAL A 82 -5.07 -2.35 3.34
N LEU A 83 -4.35 -1.51 2.60
CA LEU A 83 -2.89 -1.54 2.54
C LEU A 83 -2.25 -1.33 3.93
N GLN A 84 -2.74 -0.34 4.69
CA GLN A 84 -2.28 -0.11 6.06
C GLN A 84 -2.47 -1.34 6.92
N LYS A 85 -3.66 -1.95 6.88
CA LYS A 85 -3.97 -3.16 7.64
C LYS A 85 -2.97 -4.28 7.36
N ILE A 86 -2.77 -4.62 6.09
CA ILE A 86 -1.87 -5.68 5.66
C ILE A 86 -0.44 -5.44 6.14
N LEU A 87 0.09 -4.22 5.93
CA LEU A 87 1.48 -3.90 6.28
C LEU A 87 1.69 -3.79 7.79
N ALA A 88 0.73 -3.20 8.51
CA ALA A 88 0.79 -3.07 9.96
C ALA A 88 0.75 -4.44 10.65
N GLU A 89 -0.22 -5.28 10.30
CA GLU A 89 -0.39 -6.62 10.88
C GLU A 89 0.84 -7.49 10.59
N SER A 90 1.33 -7.49 9.35
CA SER A 90 2.51 -8.27 8.97
C SER A 90 3.78 -7.81 9.70
N TYR A 91 3.92 -6.50 9.94
CA TYR A 91 5.05 -5.98 10.69
C TYR A 91 4.96 -6.32 12.18
N ILE A 92 3.77 -6.24 12.78
CA ILE A 92 3.53 -6.62 14.18
C ILE A 92 3.90 -8.09 14.37
N THR A 93 3.36 -9.00 13.56
CA THR A 93 3.66 -10.43 13.63
C THR A 93 5.18 -10.69 13.56
N TYR A 94 5.86 -10.08 12.58
CA TYR A 94 7.31 -10.20 12.43
C TYR A 94 8.08 -9.74 13.69
N MET A 95 7.62 -8.67 14.34
CA MET A 95 8.27 -8.10 15.52
C MET A 95 7.96 -8.88 16.80
N GLU A 96 6.76 -9.45 16.93
CA GLU A 96 6.37 -10.29 18.06
C GLU A 96 7.25 -11.54 18.16
N GLU A 97 7.47 -12.23 17.04
CA GLU A 97 8.41 -13.36 16.93
C GLU A 97 9.84 -13.03 17.40
N ARG A 98 10.20 -11.74 17.40
CA ARG A 98 11.55 -11.25 17.70
C ARG A 98 11.61 -10.44 18.98
N ALA A 99 10.57 -10.54 19.84
CA ALA A 99 10.46 -9.78 21.08
C ALA A 99 10.74 -8.27 20.89
N TRP A 100 10.31 -7.74 19.73
CA TRP A 100 10.49 -6.37 19.28
C TRP A 100 11.95 -5.89 19.11
N VAL A 101 12.87 -6.81 18.79
CA VAL A 101 14.28 -6.51 18.51
C VAL A 101 14.59 -6.79 17.04
N ARG A 102 15.10 -5.79 16.31
CA ARG A 102 15.55 -6.01 14.92
C ARG A 102 16.91 -6.72 14.91
N PRO A 103 17.14 -7.70 14.03
CA PRO A 103 18.39 -8.48 14.03
C PRO A 103 19.67 -7.70 13.73
N ARG A 104 19.59 -6.63 12.92
CA ARG A 104 20.78 -5.85 12.47
C ARG A 104 20.76 -4.41 12.95
N ASN A 105 19.69 -3.68 12.63
CA ASN A 105 19.55 -2.28 12.99
C ASN A 105 18.23 -2.06 13.76
N PRO A 106 18.27 -1.83 15.09
CA PRO A 106 17.10 -1.53 15.91
C PRO A 106 16.27 -0.35 15.44
N LYS A 107 16.86 0.58 14.68
CA LYS A 107 16.17 1.78 14.14
C LYS A 107 15.54 1.56 12.77
N SER A 108 15.69 0.38 12.16
CA SER A 108 15.11 0.10 10.85
C SER A 108 13.63 -0.25 10.96
N PHE A 109 12.80 0.50 10.25
CA PHE A 109 11.38 0.22 10.05
C PHE A 109 11.09 -0.42 8.69
N ASP A 110 12.12 -0.96 8.01
CA ASP A 110 11.95 -1.60 6.70
C ASP A 110 10.94 -2.75 6.81
N CYS A 111 9.91 -2.65 5.96
CA CYS A 111 8.90 -3.67 5.76
C CYS A 111 8.61 -3.79 4.26
N ARG A 112 8.01 -4.90 3.85
CA ARG A 112 7.70 -5.16 2.45
C ARG A 112 6.30 -5.70 2.31
N LEU A 113 5.64 -5.31 1.22
CA LEU A 113 4.41 -5.90 0.74
C LEU A 113 4.76 -6.99 -0.26
N SER A 114 4.31 -8.22 -0.08
CA SER A 114 4.47 -9.30 -1.07
C SER A 114 3.19 -9.52 -1.87
N ILE A 115 3.32 -10.09 -3.06
CA ILE A 115 2.18 -10.51 -3.89
C ILE A 115 1.22 -11.40 -3.11
N SER A 116 1.72 -12.39 -2.36
CA SER A 116 0.89 -13.32 -1.59
C SER A 116 -0.01 -12.64 -0.56
N GLN A 117 0.36 -11.45 -0.07
CA GLN A 117 -0.47 -10.69 0.87
C GLN A 117 -1.62 -9.92 0.18
N ILE A 118 -1.50 -9.69 -1.13
CA ILE A 118 -2.45 -8.87 -1.90
C ILE A 118 -3.05 -9.62 -3.09
N GLU A 119 -2.84 -10.92 -3.21
CA GLU A 119 -3.30 -11.73 -4.34
C GLU A 119 -4.83 -11.65 -4.52
N ALA A 120 -5.58 -11.55 -3.42
CA ALA A 120 -7.03 -11.35 -3.45
C ALA A 120 -7.49 -10.02 -4.10
N PHE A 121 -6.56 -9.09 -4.37
CA PHE A 121 -6.82 -7.80 -5.00
C PHE A 121 -6.31 -7.73 -6.45
N GLU A 122 -5.90 -8.85 -7.02
CA GLU A 122 -5.49 -8.92 -8.43
C GLU A 122 -6.64 -8.52 -9.38
N ASP A 123 -6.32 -7.69 -10.36
CA ASP A 123 -7.24 -7.17 -11.38
C ASP A 123 -8.54 -6.58 -10.82
N ASN A 124 -8.50 -6.02 -9.62
CA ASN A 124 -9.65 -5.40 -8.94
C ASN A 124 -9.99 -4.01 -9.53
N TRP A 125 -10.01 -3.88 -10.85
CA TRP A 125 -10.31 -2.66 -11.60
C TRP A 125 -11.69 -2.07 -11.27
N LYS A 126 -12.64 -2.94 -10.88
CA LYS A 126 -13.96 -2.53 -10.40
C LYS A 126 -13.91 -1.55 -9.24
N LEU A 127 -12.85 -1.55 -8.41
CA LEU A 127 -12.69 -0.58 -7.32
C LEU A 127 -12.62 0.85 -7.87
N ILE A 128 -11.82 1.07 -8.92
CA ILE A 128 -11.67 2.38 -9.58
C ILE A 128 -13.00 2.78 -10.23
N ALA A 129 -13.62 1.89 -11.01
CA ALA A 129 -14.89 2.16 -11.69
C ALA A 129 -16.06 2.45 -10.73
N ASN A 130 -16.11 1.76 -9.58
CA ASN A 130 -17.10 2.04 -8.53
C ASN A 130 -16.85 3.40 -7.88
N ARG A 131 -15.58 3.77 -7.69
CA ARG A 131 -15.19 5.00 -7.03
C ARG A 131 -15.44 6.23 -7.87
N LEU A 132 -15.15 6.17 -9.17
CA LEU A 132 -15.46 7.23 -10.12
C LEU A 132 -16.96 7.55 -10.15
N ARG A 133 -17.83 6.53 -10.18
CA ARG A 133 -19.29 6.71 -10.12
C ARG A 133 -19.83 7.35 -8.84
N GLN A 134 -19.01 7.42 -7.78
CA GLN A 134 -19.36 8.07 -6.51
C GLN A 134 -18.86 9.52 -6.44
N VAL A 135 -18.02 9.94 -7.38
CA VAL A 135 -17.61 11.33 -7.50
C VAL A 135 -18.80 12.12 -8.06
N PRO A 136 -19.20 13.24 -7.44
CA PRO A 136 -20.23 14.12 -7.99
C PRO A 136 -19.89 14.53 -9.43
N ASP A 137 -20.92 14.75 -10.24
CA ASP A 137 -20.71 15.28 -11.60
C ASP A 137 -20.01 16.64 -11.49
N PRO A 138 -18.91 16.89 -12.22
CA PRO A 138 -18.24 18.19 -12.22
C PRO A 138 -19.15 19.35 -12.67
N ALA A 139 -20.27 19.06 -13.33
CA ALA A 139 -21.25 20.04 -13.81
C ALA A 139 -22.35 20.41 -12.79
N GLU A 140 -22.40 19.76 -11.62
CA GLU A 140 -23.30 20.12 -10.49
C GLU A 140 -22.61 21.03 -9.45
#